data_AF-A0A1G2QFV9-F1
#
_entry.id   AF-A0A1G2QFV9-F1
#
_cell.length_a   1.000
_cell.length_b   1.000
_cell.length_c   1.000
_cell.angle_alpha   90.00
_cell.angle_beta   90.00
_cell.angle_gamma   90.00
#
_symmetry.space_group_name_H-M   'P 1'
#
loop_
_entity.id
_entity.type
_entity.pdbx_description
1 polymer ?
#
loop_
_entity_poly.entity_id
_entity_poly.type
_entity_poly.pdbx_seq_one_letter_code
_entity_poly.pdbx_strand_id
1 'polypeptide(L)'
;MPILFLLVILVVTVIGWVASYYVYRHRKHGQAIECVISSDCDWIISSSHSSWWGIPNDQIGLAYFSSLTLLTLLDIIIGGGFYLNILILLIALLAGVYALYLIYIQLHVLKHNCTWCIIPTLSAVIILIATIGLISV
;
A
#
# COMPACT_ATOMS: atom_id res chain seq x y z
N MET A 1 -10.80 -20.59 -8.44
CA MET A 1 -11.21 -19.62 -9.49
C MET A 1 -10.36 -18.36 -9.36
N PRO A 2 -9.43 -18.10 -10.29
CA PRO A 2 -8.47 -16.99 -10.21
C PRO A 2 -9.15 -15.61 -10.12
N ILE A 3 -10.35 -15.48 -10.70
CA ILE A 3 -11.16 -14.26 -10.67
C ILE A 3 -11.48 -13.76 -9.26
N LEU A 4 -11.69 -14.65 -8.28
CA LEU A 4 -11.98 -14.20 -6.90
C LEU A 4 -10.78 -13.46 -6.31
N PHE A 5 -9.56 -13.96 -6.51
CA PHE A 5 -8.34 -13.33 -6.03
C PHE A 5 -8.09 -11.98 -6.72
N LEU A 6 -8.31 -11.89 -8.04
CA LEU A 6 -8.21 -10.63 -8.78
C LEU A 6 -9.19 -9.58 -8.26
N LEU A 7 -10.43 -9.95 -7.96
CA LEU A 7 -11.41 -9.04 -7.37
C LEU A 7 -11.00 -8.55 -5.98
N VAL A 8 -10.46 -9.44 -5.14
CA VAL A 8 -9.94 -9.06 -3.81
C VAL A 8 -8.77 -8.09 -3.96
N ILE A 9 -7.81 -8.37 -4.84
CA ILE A 9 -6.68 -7.48 -5.10
C ILE A 9 -7.20 -6.11 -5.54
N LEU A 10 -8.13 -6.06 -6.48
CA LEU A 10 -8.68 -4.81 -7.02
C LEU A 10 -9.42 -3.97 -5.96
N VAL A 11 -10.21 -4.59 -5.09
CA VAL A 11 -10.89 -3.87 -4.00
C VAL A 11 -9.88 -3.33 -2.99
N VAL A 12 -8.89 -4.14 -2.62
CA VAL A 12 -7.89 -3.76 -1.61
C VAL A 12 -6.93 -2.70 -2.14
N THR A 13 -6.56 -2.74 -3.43
CA THR A 13 -5.72 -1.70 -4.04
C THR A 13 -6.43 -0.35 -4.04
N VAL A 14 -7.74 -0.32 -4.32
CA VAL A 14 -8.53 0.92 -4.25
C VAL A 14 -8.59 1.47 -2.83
N ILE A 15 -8.80 0.62 -1.82
CA ILE A 15 -8.79 1.04 -0.41
C ILE A 15 -7.43 1.63 -0.02
N GLY A 16 -6.34 0.94 -0.36
CA GLY A 16 -4.98 1.41 -0.13
C GLY A 16 -4.70 2.73 -0.84
N TRP A 17 -5.15 2.88 -2.08
CA TRP A 17 -4.99 4.09 -2.87
C TRP A 17 -5.72 5.28 -2.26
N VAL A 18 -6.98 5.10 -1.83
CA VAL A 18 -7.76 6.17 -1.18
C VAL A 18 -7.09 6.61 0.12
N ALA A 19 -6.58 5.68 0.93
CA ALA A 19 -5.86 6.00 2.16
C ALA A 19 -4.57 6.77 1.87
N SER A 20 -3.75 6.34 0.91
CA SER A 20 -2.53 7.05 0.50
C SER A 20 -2.84 8.42 -0.09
N TYR A 21 -3.91 8.55 -0.88
CA TYR A 21 -4.36 9.82 -1.44
C TYR A 21 -4.82 10.80 -0.36
N TYR A 22 -5.54 10.31 0.65
CA TYR A 22 -5.97 11.11 1.79
C TYR A 22 -4.77 11.72 2.51
N VAL A 23 -3.75 10.91 2.85
CA VAL A 23 -2.53 11.38 3.51
C VAL A 23 -1.77 12.37 2.63
N TYR A 24 -1.64 12.07 1.33
CA TYR A 24 -1.01 12.97 0.36
C TYR A 24 -1.68 14.35 0.30
N ARG A 25 -3.03 14.37 0.25
CA ARG A 25 -3.77 15.62 0.22
C ARG A 25 -3.55 16.44 1.49
N HIS A 26 -3.66 15.82 2.66
CA HIS A 26 -3.47 16.53 3.93
C HIS A 26 -2.05 17.08 4.07
N ARG A 27 -1.05 16.28 3.69
CA ARG A 27 0.36 16.70 3.66
C ARG A 27 0.58 17.88 2.72
N LYS A 28 -0.01 17.86 1.51
CA LYS A 28 0.10 18.95 0.54
C LYS A 28 -0.55 20.25 1.00
N HIS A 29 -1.64 20.17 1.76
CA HIS A 29 -2.35 21.33 2.29
C HIS A 29 -1.85 21.78 3.68
N GLY A 30 -0.84 21.11 4.25
CA GLY A 30 -0.32 21.40 5.59
C GLY A 30 -1.37 21.25 6.68
N GLN A 31 -2.38 20.41 6.45
CA GLN A 31 -3.46 20.17 7.40
C GLN A 31 -3.07 19.07 8.38
N ALA A 32 -3.35 19.31 9.65
CA ALA A 32 -3.14 18.34 10.70
C ALA A 32 -3.99 17.08 10.44
N ILE A 33 -3.36 15.91 10.50
CA ILE A 33 -4.09 14.64 10.38
C ILE A 33 -4.56 14.24 11.77
N GLU A 34 -5.86 14.39 12.00
CA GLU A 34 -6.49 13.82 13.19
C GLU A 34 -6.42 12.28 13.11
N CYS A 35 -5.70 11.69 14.06
CA CYS A 35 -5.59 10.26 14.20
C CYS A 35 -6.47 9.76 15.33
N VAL A 36 -7.29 8.75 15.03
CA VAL A 36 -8.26 8.18 15.98
C VAL A 36 -7.60 7.53 17.20
N ILE A 37 -6.37 7.01 17.04
CA ILE A 37 -5.68 6.20 18.06
C ILE A 37 -4.55 6.98 18.78
N SER A 38 -4.00 8.02 18.14
CA SER A 38 -2.80 8.73 18.62
C SER A 38 -2.84 10.20 18.21
N SER A 39 -2.70 11.12 19.15
CA SER A 39 -2.66 12.57 18.89
C SER A 39 -1.46 13.05 18.06
N ASP A 40 -0.43 12.21 17.91
CA ASP A 40 0.88 12.64 17.36
C ASP A 40 1.15 12.13 15.93
N CYS A 41 0.12 11.83 15.13
CA CYS A 41 0.33 11.39 13.74
C CYS A 41 0.99 12.44 12.85
N ASP A 42 0.77 13.73 13.14
CA ASP A 42 1.44 14.84 12.44
C ASP A 42 2.95 14.78 12.62
N TRP A 43 3.42 14.49 13.84
CA TRP A 43 4.85 14.34 14.12
C TRP A 43 5.46 13.23 13.27
N ILE A 44 4.78 12.09 13.13
CA ILE A 44 5.23 10.95 12.33
C ILE A 44 5.30 11.28 10.84
N ILE A 45 4.29 11.97 10.30
CA ILE A 45 4.21 12.33 8.88
C ILE A 45 5.20 13.45 8.52
N SER A 46 5.55 14.30 9.47
CA SER A 46 6.63 15.29 9.33
C SER A 46 8.03 14.72 9.57
N SER A 47 8.14 13.53 10.16
CA SER A 47 9.43 12.95 10.53
C SER A 47 10.26 12.57 9.30
N SER A 48 11.59 12.59 9.44
CA SER A 48 12.53 12.19 8.39
C SER A 48 12.28 10.77 7.85
N HIS A 49 11.65 9.89 8.64
CA HIS A 49 11.31 8.51 8.25
C HIS A 49 10.03 8.41 7.39
N SER A 50 9.27 9.51 7.23
CA SER A 50 8.13 9.59 6.30
C SER A 50 8.57 9.68 4.82
N SER A 51 9.86 9.90 4.58
CA SER A 51 10.45 9.99 3.25
C SER A 51 11.55 8.97 3.06
N TRP A 52 11.43 8.15 2.02
CA TRP A 52 12.51 7.28 1.58
C TRP A 52 13.26 8.01 0.46
N TRP A 53 14.53 8.38 0.71
CA TRP A 53 15.34 9.17 -0.24
C TRP A 53 14.70 10.50 -0.70
N GLY A 54 13.94 11.15 0.20
CA GLY A 54 13.23 12.40 -0.12
C GLY A 54 11.89 12.22 -0.84
N ILE A 55 11.55 10.98 -1.25
CA ILE A 55 10.21 10.65 -1.77
C ILE A 55 9.33 10.26 -0.60
N PRO A 56 8.21 10.96 -0.38
CA PRO A 56 7.35 10.68 0.74
C PRO A 56 6.54 9.39 0.50
N ASN A 57 6.32 8.66 1.58
CA ASN A 57 5.82 7.29 1.56
C ASN A 57 4.38 7.18 0.99
N ASP A 58 3.60 8.25 1.15
CA ASP A 58 2.28 8.44 0.53
C ASP A 58 2.33 8.40 -1.01
N GLN A 59 3.36 9.00 -1.62
CA GLN A 59 3.54 8.97 -3.08
C GLN A 59 3.97 7.60 -3.58
N ILE A 60 4.84 6.91 -2.82
CA ILE A 60 5.25 5.53 -3.14
C ILE A 60 4.04 4.60 -3.10
N GLY A 61 3.20 4.73 -2.06
CA GLY A 61 1.95 4.00 -1.95
C GLY A 61 0.99 4.28 -3.12
N LEU A 62 0.79 5.55 -3.47
CA LEU A 62 -0.04 5.94 -4.63
C LEU A 62 0.44 5.30 -5.94
N ALA A 63 1.74 5.36 -6.22
CA ALA A 63 2.32 4.77 -7.43
C ALA A 63 2.13 3.24 -7.44
N TYR A 64 2.37 2.59 -6.30
CA TYR A 64 2.19 1.15 -6.12
C TYR A 64 0.73 0.71 -6.36
N PHE A 65 -0.22 1.29 -5.64
CA PHE A 65 -1.63 0.89 -5.75
C PHE A 65 -2.20 1.22 -7.13
N SER A 66 -1.78 2.32 -7.76
CA SER A 66 -2.19 2.66 -9.13
C SER A 66 -1.67 1.63 -10.13
N SER A 67 -0.40 1.25 -10.03
CA SER A 67 0.23 0.28 -10.92
C SER A 67 -0.43 -1.09 -10.81
N LEU A 68 -0.67 -1.56 -9.59
CA LEU A 68 -1.38 -2.82 -9.35
C LEU A 68 -2.81 -2.78 -9.87
N THR A 69 -3.56 -1.70 -9.60
CA THR A 69 -4.94 -1.58 -10.08
C THR A 69 -5.01 -1.70 -11.61
N LEU A 70 -4.10 -1.04 -12.33
CA LEU A 70 -4.01 -1.12 -13.79
C LEU A 70 -3.65 -2.54 -14.27
N LEU A 71 -2.66 -3.18 -13.64
CA LEU A 71 -2.25 -4.53 -14.01
C LEU A 71 -3.34 -5.57 -13.73
N THR A 72 -4.02 -5.48 -12.59
CA THR A 72 -5.14 -6.37 -12.23
C THR A 72 -6.34 -6.17 -13.16
N LEU A 73 -6.67 -4.92 -13.53
CA LEU A 73 -7.70 -4.64 -14.54
C LEU A 73 -7.33 -5.22 -15.90
N LEU A 74 -6.07 -5.06 -16.31
CA LEU A 74 -5.57 -5.62 -17.56
C LEU A 74 -5.72 -7.15 -17.54
N ASP A 75 -5.28 -7.82 -16.47
CA ASP A 75 -5.43 -9.27 -16.30
C ASP A 75 -6.87 -9.74 -16.50
N ILE A 76 -7.83 -9.06 -15.88
CA ILE A 76 -9.27 -9.36 -15.99
C ILE A 76 -9.79 -9.20 -17.43
N ILE A 77 -9.33 -8.17 -18.15
CA ILE A 77 -9.85 -7.85 -19.50
C ILE A 77 -9.28 -8.78 -20.57
N ILE A 78 -7.96 -9.00 -20.56
CA ILE A 78 -7.27 -9.78 -21.61
C ILE A 78 -7.11 -11.26 -21.24
N GLY A 79 -7.53 -11.67 -20.03
CA GLY A 79 -7.50 -13.06 -19.59
C GLY A 79 -6.11 -13.54 -19.18
N GLY A 80 -5.37 -12.71 -18.43
CA GLY A 80 -4.17 -13.04 -17.65
C GLY A 80 -3.16 -14.04 -18.23
N GLY A 81 -1.96 -13.57 -18.60
CA GLY A 81 -0.84 -14.44 -18.98
C GLY A 81 0.10 -14.74 -17.81
N PHE A 82 0.83 -15.87 -17.88
CA PHE A 82 1.84 -16.25 -16.88
C PHE A 82 2.83 -15.11 -16.54
N TYR A 83 3.29 -14.39 -17.56
CA TYR A 83 4.19 -13.23 -17.39
C TYR A 83 3.54 -12.06 -16.63
N LEU A 84 2.24 -11.82 -16.83
CA LEU A 84 1.52 -10.73 -16.19
C LEU A 84 1.29 -11.04 -14.70
N ASN A 85 0.92 -12.28 -14.39
CA ASN A 85 0.83 -12.78 -13.01
C ASN A 85 2.16 -12.69 -12.26
N ILE A 86 3.28 -13.02 -12.92
CA ILE A 86 4.62 -12.85 -12.33
C ILE A 86 4.93 -11.38 -12.07
N LEU A 87 4.58 -10.48 -13.00
CA LEU A 87 4.82 -9.06 -12.83
C LEU A 87 4.03 -8.49 -11.62
N ILE A 88 2.76 -8.87 -11.49
CA ILE A 88 1.92 -8.54 -10.33
C ILE A 88 2.57 -9.04 -9.04
N LEU A 89 3.08 -10.29 -9.02
CA LEU A 89 3.77 -10.86 -7.87
C LEU A 89 5.02 -10.07 -7.48
N LEU A 90 5.88 -9.75 -8.45
CA LEU A 90 7.13 -9.03 -8.18
C LEU A 90 6.85 -7.66 -7.56
N ILE A 91 5.85 -6.95 -8.09
CA ILE A 91 5.43 -5.65 -7.56
C ILE A 91 4.85 -5.80 -6.15
N ALA A 92 3.96 -6.76 -5.94
CA ALA A 92 3.36 -7.05 -4.63
C ALA A 92 4.43 -7.44 -3.60
N LEU A 93 5.44 -8.21 -4.00
CA LEU A 93 6.52 -8.66 -3.14
C LEU A 93 7.43 -7.51 -2.71
N LEU A 94 7.81 -6.63 -3.64
CA LEU A 94 8.57 -5.42 -3.33
C LEU A 94 7.83 -4.54 -2.30
N ALA A 95 6.53 -4.31 -2.51
CA ALA A 95 5.75 -3.53 -1.57
C ALA A 95 5.47 -4.24 -0.25
N GLY A 96 5.33 -5.57 -0.25
CA GLY A 96 5.19 -6.36 0.97
C GLY A 96 6.44 -6.29 1.84
N VAL A 97 7.63 -6.39 1.24
CA VAL A 97 8.90 -6.20 1.95
C VAL A 97 8.99 -4.77 2.51
N TYR A 98 8.61 -3.78 1.71
CA TYR A 98 8.60 -2.38 2.15
C TYR A 98 7.57 -2.13 3.27
N ALA A 99 6.41 -2.77 3.22
CA ALA A 99 5.40 -2.72 4.27
C ALA A 99 5.93 -3.28 5.59
N LEU A 100 6.64 -4.42 5.56
CA LEU A 100 7.30 -4.98 6.75
C LEU A 100 8.35 -4.04 7.34
N TYR A 101 9.13 -3.36 6.49
CA TYR A 101 10.09 -2.34 6.92
C TYR A 101 9.40 -1.16 7.62
N LEU A 102 8.26 -0.70 7.09
CA LEU A 102 7.48 0.38 7.70
C LEU A 102 6.87 -0.04 9.04
N ILE A 103 6.36 -1.27 9.16
CA ILE A 103 5.87 -1.83 10.42
C ILE A 103 6.98 -1.82 11.47
N TYR A 104 8.18 -2.28 11.09
CA TYR A 104 9.34 -2.31 11.98
C TYR A 104 9.68 -0.90 12.47
N ILE A 105 9.70 0.09 11.58
CA ILE A 105 9.95 1.48 11.93
C ILE A 105 8.88 2.03 12.88
N GLN A 106 7.60 1.79 12.61
CA GLN A 106 6.49 2.29 13.44
C GLN A 106 6.54 1.72 14.86
N LEU A 107 6.76 0.41 14.99
CA LEU A 107 6.75 -0.28 16.29
C LEU A 107 8.03 -0.05 17.10
N HIS A 108 9.21 -0.13 16.47
CA HIS A 108 10.48 -0.13 17.19
C HIS A 108 11.16 1.24 17.24
N VAL A 109 11.10 2.01 16.14
CA VAL A 109 11.84 3.27 16.02
C VAL A 109 11.01 4.44 16.53
N LEU A 110 9.81 4.63 15.99
CA LEU A 110 8.95 5.75 16.39
C LEU A 110 8.15 5.46 17.66
N LYS A 111 7.84 4.19 17.96
CA LYS A 111 6.98 3.80 19.10
C LYS A 111 5.58 4.45 19.09
N HIS A 112 5.15 4.94 17.94
CA HIS A 112 3.84 5.54 17.73
C HIS A 112 3.17 4.90 16.51
N ASN A 113 1.85 4.67 16.61
CA ASN A 113 1.06 4.01 15.58
C ASN A 113 0.23 5.03 14.81
N CYS A 114 0.60 5.29 13.56
CA CYS A 114 -0.22 6.11 12.67
C CYS A 114 -1.30 5.25 12.00
N THR A 115 -2.57 5.45 12.39
CA THR A 115 -3.71 4.70 11.84
C THR A 115 -3.79 4.81 10.33
N TRP A 116 -3.53 6.00 9.79
CA TRP A 116 -3.56 6.25 8.35
C TRP A 116 -2.41 5.60 7.57
N CYS A 117 -1.26 5.36 8.22
CA CYS A 117 -0.15 4.62 7.62
C CYS A 117 -0.34 3.09 7.73
N ILE A 118 -1.05 2.61 8.74
CA ILE A 118 -1.33 1.18 8.92
C ILE A 118 -2.26 0.65 7.84
N ILE A 119 -3.27 1.43 7.41
CA ILE A 119 -4.21 1.03 6.36
C ILE A 119 -3.50 0.62 5.05
N PRO A 120 -2.68 1.45 4.40
CA PRO A 120 -1.98 1.06 3.17
C PRO A 120 -0.97 -0.06 3.42
N THR A 121 -0.37 -0.12 4.61
CA THR A 121 0.56 -1.19 4.99
C THR A 121 -0.13 -2.55 5.03
N LEU A 122 -1.28 -2.63 5.72
CA LEU A 122 -2.11 -3.84 5.75
C LEU A 122 -2.64 -4.19 4.37
N SER A 123 -3.06 -3.19 3.59
CA SER A 123 -3.53 -3.38 2.22
C SER A 123 -2.46 -4.06 1.35
N ALA A 124 -1.21 -3.61 1.44
CA ALA A 124 -0.09 -4.22 0.72
C ALA A 124 0.15 -5.69 1.15
N VAL A 125 0.08 -6.00 2.44
CA VAL A 125 0.22 -7.39 2.94
C VAL A 125 -0.92 -8.28 2.44
N ILE A 126 -2.16 -7.80 2.46
CA ILE A 126 -3.31 -8.55 1.96
C ILE A 126 -3.17 -8.82 0.46
N ILE A 127 -2.74 -7.82 -0.32
CA ILE A 127 -2.47 -7.97 -1.76
C ILE A 127 -1.39 -9.03 -2.00
N LEU A 128 -0.31 -9.03 -1.23
CA LEU A 128 0.74 -10.05 -1.35
C LEU A 128 0.18 -11.47 -1.16
N ILE A 129 -0.61 -11.69 -0.09
CA ILE A 129 -1.22 -12.99 0.19
C ILE A 129 -2.18 -13.41 -0.94
N ALA A 130 -3.02 -12.48 -1.40
CA ALA A 130 -3.96 -12.74 -2.49
C ALA A 130 -3.24 -13.07 -3.81
N THR A 131 -2.10 -12.43 -4.07
CA THR A 131 -1.31 -12.66 -5.29
C THR A 131 -0.59 -14.01 -5.25
N ILE A 132 -0.11 -14.44 -4.08
CA ILE A 132 0.46 -15.80 -3.90
C ILE A 132 -0.64 -16.85 -4.14
N GLY A 133 -1.84 -16.62 -3.59
CA GLY A 133 -3.00 -17.49 -3.81
C GLY A 133 -3.43 -17.59 -5.27
N LEU A 134 -3.34 -16.48 -6.02
CA LEU A 134 -3.65 -16.43 -7.45
C LEU A 134 -2.74 -17.35 -8.30
N ILE A 135 -1.45 -17.45 -7.96
CA ILE A 135 -0.45 -18.25 -8.71
C ILE A 135 -0.49 -19.74 -8.32
N SER A 136 -0.99 -20.03 -7.13
CA SER A 136 -1.04 -21.39 -6.58
C SER A 136 -2.20 -22.23 -7.13
N VAL A 137 -3.10 -21.63 -7.92
CA VAL A 137 -4.36 -22.21 -8.44
C VAL A 137 -4.32 -22.26 -9.96
#